data_AF-A0A221SUF1-F1
#
_entry.id   AF-A0A221SUF1-F1
#
_cell.length_a   1.000
_cell.length_b   1.000
_cell.length_c   1.000
_cell.angle_alpha   90.00
_cell.angle_beta   90.00
_cell.angle_gamma   90.00
#
_symmetry.space_group_name_H-M   'P 1'
#
loop_
_entity.id
_entity.type
_entity.pdbx_description
1 polymer ?
#
loop_
_entity_poly.entity_id
_entity_poly.type
_entity_poly.pdbx_seq_one_letter_code
_entity_poly.pdbx_strand_id
1 'polypeptide(L)'
;MGKKARLSDRTPQPAFVTLRDLPGTRVVFWMVSECPYCAGQHLHVAGNLRNTETEVVLGEVPAPCDMERTYVLSLPPRPKKKKGRRSERRERHEAWLDDPADGWGED
;
A
#
# COMPACT_ATOMS: atom_id res chain seq x y z
N MET A 1 -19.98 31.29 26.79
CA MET A 1 -18.95 30.70 25.91
C MET A 1 -18.78 29.23 26.25
N GLY A 2 -19.60 28.37 25.65
CA GLY A 2 -19.71 26.96 26.03
C GLY A 2 -18.93 26.04 25.11
N LYS A 3 -17.87 25.43 25.66
CA LYS A 3 -17.53 24.00 25.50
C LYS A 3 -17.70 23.38 24.11
N LYS A 4 -16.94 23.87 23.13
CA LYS A 4 -16.52 23.04 21.99
C LYS A 4 -15.34 22.18 22.43
N ALA A 5 -15.58 21.28 23.39
CA ALA A 5 -14.63 20.25 23.74
C ALA A 5 -14.50 19.30 22.54
N ARG A 6 -13.54 19.61 21.67
CA ARG A 6 -12.69 18.68 20.91
C ARG A 6 -13.34 17.33 20.59
N LEU A 7 -14.41 17.31 19.79
CA LEU A 7 -14.90 16.05 19.21
C LEU A 7 -13.85 15.36 18.32
N SER A 8 -12.82 16.10 17.89
CA SER A 8 -11.68 15.60 17.12
C SER A 8 -10.71 14.70 17.91
N ASP A 9 -10.80 14.63 19.25
CA ASP A 9 -9.92 13.77 20.06
C ASP A 9 -10.41 12.32 20.14
N ARG A 10 -11.71 12.08 19.85
CA ARG A 10 -12.35 10.75 19.98
C ARG A 10 -12.45 9.97 18.67
N THR A 11 -12.14 10.58 17.53
CA THR A 11 -12.17 9.88 16.25
C THR A 11 -10.82 9.19 16.03
N PRO A 12 -10.79 7.85 15.90
CA PRO A 12 -9.55 7.13 15.65
C PRO A 12 -8.95 7.61 14.32
N GLN A 13 -7.69 8.01 14.34
CA GLN A 13 -6.99 8.52 13.16
C GLN A 13 -6.58 7.36 12.25
N PRO A 14 -6.60 7.51 10.92
CA PRO A 14 -6.06 6.49 10.03
C PRO A 14 -4.53 6.46 10.14
N ALA A 15 -3.96 5.29 10.38
CA ALA A 15 -2.53 5.02 10.36
C ALA A 15 -2.20 4.17 9.13
N PHE A 16 -1.39 4.72 8.22
CA PHE A 16 -1.00 4.00 7.01
C PHE A 16 0.07 2.95 7.32
N VAL A 17 -0.17 1.72 6.86
CA VAL A 17 0.74 0.59 7.10
C VAL A 17 1.35 0.01 5.84
N THR A 18 2.52 -0.60 6.03
CA THR A 18 3.16 -1.47 5.04
C THR A 18 3.34 -2.86 5.63
N LEU A 19 3.10 -3.91 4.83
CA LEU A 19 3.35 -5.28 5.26
C LEU A 19 4.85 -5.57 5.15
N ARG A 20 5.43 -6.14 6.19
CA ARG A 20 6.84 -6.57 6.26
C ARG A 20 6.92 -8.00 6.77
N ASP A 21 7.82 -8.79 6.20
CA ASP A 21 8.17 -10.12 6.69
C ASP A 21 9.48 -10.10 7.48
N LEU A 22 9.62 -11.00 8.46
CA LEU A 22 10.90 -11.24 9.14
C LEU A 22 11.70 -12.28 8.34
N PRO A 23 12.92 -11.96 7.88
CA PRO A 23 13.74 -12.89 7.11
C PRO A 23 14.07 -14.14 7.93
N GLY A 24 14.02 -15.30 7.28
CA GLY A 24 14.25 -16.60 7.93
C GLY A 24 13.10 -17.09 8.81
N THR A 25 12.01 -16.33 8.92
CA THR A 25 10.78 -16.74 9.61
C THR A 25 9.59 -16.70 8.66
N ARG A 26 8.43 -17.13 9.15
CA ARG A 26 7.15 -17.00 8.42
C ARG A 26 6.24 -15.93 9.02
N VAL A 27 6.76 -15.02 9.84
CA VAL A 27 5.95 -14.02 10.52
C VAL A 27 5.89 -12.75 9.69
N VAL A 28 4.69 -12.19 9.58
CA VAL A 28 4.43 -10.91 8.91
C VAL A 28 3.89 -9.87 9.90
N PHE A 29 4.25 -8.62 9.65
CA PHE A 29 3.93 -7.47 10.50
C PHE A 29 3.40 -6.32 9.67
N TRP A 30 2.41 -5.62 10.20
CA TRP A 30 2.03 -4.31 9.77
C TRP A 30 2.94 -3.28 10.43
N MET A 31 3.71 -2.57 9.61
CA MET A 31 4.55 -1.46 10.05
C MET A 31 3.83 -0.15 9.78
N VAL A 32 3.53 0.59 10.85
CA VAL A 32 3.12 2.00 10.81
C VAL A 32 4.40 2.83 10.78
N SER A 33 4.63 3.58 9.69
CA SER A 33 5.84 4.39 9.53
C SER A 33 5.81 5.70 10.33
N GLU A 34 4.62 6.24 10.56
CA GLU A 34 4.41 7.50 11.28
C GLU A 34 3.13 7.38 12.11
N CYS A 35 3.29 7.25 13.42
CA CYS A 35 2.16 7.21 14.35
C CYS A 35 1.50 8.58 14.44
N PRO A 36 0.16 8.70 14.33
CA PRO A 36 -0.55 9.97 14.42
C PRO A 36 -0.44 10.65 15.81
N TYR A 37 0.02 9.93 16.83
CA TYR A 37 0.12 10.43 18.20
C TYR A 37 1.55 10.83 18.62
N CYS A 38 2.54 9.97 18.33
CA CYS A 38 3.93 10.19 18.75
C CYS A 38 4.91 10.41 17.61
N ALA A 39 4.45 10.39 16.35
CA ALA A 39 5.27 10.44 15.12
C ALA A 39 6.33 9.31 14.99
N GLY A 40 6.33 8.33 15.89
CA GLY A 40 7.24 7.19 15.86
C GLY A 40 6.78 6.06 14.94
N GLN A 41 7.64 5.03 14.81
CA GLN A 41 7.34 3.81 14.07
C GLN A 41 6.79 2.72 15.00
N HIS A 42 5.73 2.04 14.57
CA HIS A 42 5.07 0.98 15.35
C HIS A 42 4.88 -0.29 14.52
N LEU A 43 4.94 -1.44 15.20
CA LEU A 43 4.78 -2.76 14.59
C LEU A 43 3.56 -3.47 15.20
N HIS A 44 2.72 -4.04 14.33
CA HIS A 44 1.60 -4.90 14.71
C HIS A 44 1.76 -6.25 14.03
N VAL A 45 1.47 -7.34 14.74
CA VAL A 45 1.55 -8.68 14.17
C VAL A 45 0.37 -8.86 13.20
N ALA A 46 0.67 -9.14 11.93
CA ALA A 46 -0.35 -9.37 10.90
C ALA A 46 -0.74 -10.85 10.81
N GLY A 47 0.16 -11.77 11.20
CA GLY A 47 -0.07 -13.22 11.19
C GLY A 47 1.14 -14.00 10.66
N ASN A 48 0.87 -15.15 10.05
CA ASN A 48 1.89 -16.07 9.50
C ASN A 48 1.67 -16.26 7.99
N LEU A 49 2.73 -16.34 7.19
CA LEU A 49 2.70 -16.54 5.73
C LEU A 49 1.88 -17.74 5.26
N ARG A 50 1.64 -18.73 6.13
CA ARG A 50 0.76 -19.87 5.80
C ARG A 50 -0.74 -19.51 5.80
N ASN A 51 -1.12 -18.45 6.51
CA ASN A 51 -2.50 -18.04 6.65
C ASN A 51 -2.75 -16.81 5.78
N THR A 52 -3.27 -17.04 4.58
CA THR A 52 -3.59 -16.03 3.55
C THR A 52 -4.59 -14.95 3.98
N GLU A 53 -5.13 -15.01 5.20
CA GLU A 53 -6.01 -13.99 5.78
C GLU A 53 -5.25 -12.79 6.38
N THR A 54 -3.92 -12.76 6.28
CA THR A 54 -3.08 -11.64 6.76
C THR A 54 -3.41 -10.29 6.12
N GLU A 55 -4.07 -10.27 4.95
CA GLU A 55 -4.55 -9.03 4.30
C GLU A 55 -5.85 -8.49 4.92
N VAL A 56 -6.52 -9.24 5.81
CA VAL A 56 -7.87 -8.95 6.33
C VAL A 56 -7.86 -8.24 7.68
N VAL A 57 -6.73 -8.22 8.41
CA VAL A 57 -6.64 -7.57 9.72
C VAL A 57 -6.29 -6.08 9.58
N LEU A 58 -7.18 -5.33 8.93
CA LEU A 58 -7.18 -3.87 8.93
C LEU A 58 -8.37 -3.42 9.77
N GLY A 59 -8.11 -2.69 10.84
CA GLY A 59 -9.13 -2.31 11.83
C GLY A 59 -8.58 -1.38 12.90
N GLU A 60 -9.37 -1.14 13.93
CA GLU A 60 -8.96 -0.34 15.09
C GLU A 60 -8.02 -1.14 15.99
N VAL A 61 -6.84 -0.57 16.28
CA VAL A 61 -5.84 -1.15 17.18
C VAL A 61 -5.36 -0.09 18.17
N PRO A 62 -4.99 -0.48 19.41
CA PRO A 62 -4.37 0.45 20.34
C PRO A 62 -3.01 0.91 19.83
N ALA A 63 -2.69 2.18 20.06
CA ALA A 63 -1.38 2.72 19.73
C ALA A 63 -0.34 2.18 20.73
N PRO A 64 0.79 1.58 20.28
CA PRO A 64 1.82 1.08 21.21
C PRO A 64 2.45 2.16 22.09
N CYS A 65 2.40 3.43 21.68
CA CYS A 65 2.88 4.55 22.47
C CYS A 65 1.90 4.98 23.59
N ASP A 66 0.61 4.69 23.44
CA ASP A 66 -0.45 5.06 24.38
C ASP A 66 -1.65 4.13 24.17
N MET A 67 -1.78 3.14 25.06
CA MET A 67 -2.81 2.11 24.96
C MET A 67 -4.24 2.65 25.19
N GLU A 68 -4.39 3.87 25.70
CA GLU A 68 -5.70 4.52 25.85
C GLU A 68 -6.22 5.11 24.53
N ARG A 69 -5.35 5.20 23.50
CA ARG A 69 -5.69 5.74 22.17
C ARG A 69 -5.69 4.64 21.11
N THR A 70 -6.66 4.69 20.21
CA THR A 70 -6.79 3.75 19.10
C THR A 70 -6.66 4.45 17.75
N TYR A 71 -6.01 3.80 16.78
CA TYR A 71 -5.99 4.23 15.38
C TYR A 71 -6.47 3.12 14.46
N VAL A 72 -6.95 3.49 13.27
CA VAL A 72 -7.39 2.55 12.25
C VAL A 72 -6.20 2.21 11.34
N LEU A 73 -5.77 0.95 11.34
CA LEU A 73 -4.80 0.47 10.35
C LEU A 73 -5.44 0.50 8.96
N SER A 74 -4.80 1.21 8.03
CA SER A 74 -5.27 1.32 6.65
C SER A 74 -4.12 1.19 5.66
N LEU A 75 -4.39 0.64 4.49
CA LEU A 75 -3.40 0.63 3.41
C LEU A 75 -3.29 2.03 2.80
N PRO A 76 -2.08 2.49 2.44
CA PRO A 76 -1.94 3.74 1.72
C PRO A 76 -2.72 3.70 0.39
N PRO A 77 -3.31 4.82 -0.04
CA PRO A 77 -4.06 4.86 -1.29
C PRO A 77 -3.15 4.43 -2.44
N ARG A 78 -3.57 3.41 -3.20
CA ARG A 78 -2.77 2.91 -4.32
C ARG A 78 -2.52 4.05 -5.31
N PRO A 79 -1.26 4.33 -5.70
CA PRO A 79 -0.97 5.37 -6.67
C PRO A 79 -1.69 5.05 -7.97
N LYS A 80 -2.57 5.96 -8.41
CA LYS A 80 -3.29 5.81 -9.69
C LYS A 80 -2.25 5.77 -10.80
N LYS A 81 -2.08 4.61 -11.47
CA LYS A 81 -1.27 4.52 -12.69
C LYS A 81 -1.84 5.50 -13.71
N LYS A 82 -1.09 6.56 -14.03
CA LYS A 82 -1.46 7.51 -15.08
C LYS A 82 -1.63 6.72 -16.38
N LYS A 83 -2.79 6.88 -17.03
CA LYS A 83 -3.25 6.18 -18.25
C LYS A 83 -2.43 6.50 -19.52
N GLY A 84 -1.18 6.97 -19.39
CA GLY A 84 -0.41 7.54 -20.50
C GLY A 84 0.65 6.62 -21.12
N ARG A 85 1.08 5.55 -20.45
CA ARG A 85 2.30 4.80 -20.86
C ARG A 85 2.05 3.49 -21.61
N ARG A 86 0.85 3.27 -22.16
CA ARG A 86 0.54 2.11 -23.02
C ARG A 86 0.57 2.47 -24.52
N SER A 87 0.53 3.75 -24.88
CA SER A 87 0.55 4.19 -26.27
C SER A 87 1.95 4.04 -26.90
N GLU A 88 3.01 4.42 -26.18
CA GLU A 88 4.38 4.40 -26.71
C GLU A 88 4.92 2.99 -27.07
N ARG A 89 4.40 1.92 -26.45
CA ARG A 89 4.87 0.56 -26.76
C ARG A 89 4.22 -0.02 -28.01
N ARG A 90 3.03 0.46 -28.39
CA ARG A 90 2.32 0.01 -29.58
C ARG A 90 2.86 0.69 -30.83
N GLU A 91 3.22 1.97 -30.74
CA GLU A 91 3.77 2.75 -31.84
C GLU A 91 5.12 2.21 -32.34
N ARG A 92 5.95 1.63 -31.47
CA ARG A 92 7.22 0.99 -31.91
C ARG A 92 7.06 -0.35 -32.62
N HIS A 93 5.95 -1.06 -32.42
CA HIS A 93 5.73 -2.36 -33.06
C HIS A 93 5.04 -2.23 -34.43
N GLU A 94 4.24 -1.18 -34.61
CA GLU A 94 3.65 -0.87 -35.93
C GLU A 94 4.67 -0.19 -36.87
N ALA A 95 5.70 0.48 -36.35
CA ALA A 95 6.77 1.06 -37.18
C ALA A 95 7.73 0.02 -37.83
N TRP A 96 7.67 -1.25 -37.44
CA TRP A 96 8.48 -2.34 -38.03
C TRP A 96 7.73 -3.20 -39.05
N LEU A 97 6.42 -3.02 -39.20
CA LEU A 97 5.58 -3.83 -40.10
C LEU A 97 5.22 -3.10 -41.40
N ASP A 98 5.63 -1.84 -41.56
CA ASP A 98 5.40 -1.01 -42.75
C ASP A 98 6.72 -0.69 -43.47
N ASP A 99 7.58 -1.70 -43.67
CA ASP A 99 8.69 -1.62 -44.62
C ASP A 99 8.48 -2.68 -45.72
N PRO A 100 7.88 -2.31 -46.86
CA PRO A 100 7.77 -3.18 -48.02
C PRO A 100 9.03 -3.07 -48.88
N ALA A 101 10.06 -3.88 -48.58
CA ALA A 101 11.21 -3.99 -49.47
C ALA A 101 11.81 -5.40 -49.52
N ASP A 102 11.92 -5.90 -50.76
CA ASP A 102 12.88 -6.89 -51.25
C ASP A 102 12.59 -8.41 -51.07
N GLY A 103 11.82 -8.93 -52.04
CA GLY A 103 12.36 -9.82 -53.09
C GLY A 103 13.02 -11.13 -52.67
N TRP A 104 12.28 -12.24 -52.78
CA TRP A 104 12.85 -13.58 -52.94
C TRP A 104 12.26 -14.21 -54.20
N GLY A 105 13.14 -14.42 -55.19
CA GLY A 105 12.79 -14.89 -56.53
C GLY A 105 12.42 -16.37 -56.60
N GLU A 106 11.71 -16.66 -57.68
CA GLU A 106 11.44 -17.98 -58.26
C GLU A 106 12.71 -18.82 -58.48
N ASP A 107 12.65 -20.11 -58.12
CA ASP A 107 12.96 -21.26 -58.99
C ASP A 107 12.27 -22.53 -58.45
#